data_AF-A0A1M6XDQ0-F1
#
_entry.id   AF-A0A1M6XDQ0-F1
#
_cell.length_a   1.000
_cell.length_b   1.000
_cell.length_c   1.000
_cell.angle_alpha   90.00
_cell.angle_beta   90.00
_cell.angle_gamma   90.00
#
_symmetry.space_group_name_H-M   'P 1'
#
loop_
_entity.id
_entity.type
_entity.pdbx_description
1 polymer ?
#
loop_
_entity_poly.entity_id
_entity_poly.type
_entity_poly.pdbx_seq_one_letter_code
_entity_poly.pdbx_strand_id
1 'polypeptide(L)' 'MLLDKLETKKEIICELKKEMDLVCKFFIVVNIEENITPAIYLDNMVIGFVDFIGAEFDLDLYIF' A
#
# COMPACT_ATOMS: atom_id res chain seq x y z
N MET A 1 -4.78 11.48 -2.21
CA MET A 1 -4.44 10.36 -1.29
C MET A 1 -2.92 10.23 -1.21
N LEU A 2 -2.35 9.52 -0.23
CA LEU A 2 -0.89 9.31 -0.14
C LEU A 2 -0.36 8.54 -1.36
N LEU A 3 -1.12 7.54 -1.83
CA LEU A 3 -0.77 6.67 -2.94
C LEU A 3 -0.68 7.43 -4.27
N ASP A 4 -1.58 8.39 -4.54
CA ASP A 4 -1.53 9.21 -5.77
C ASP A 4 -0.19 9.97 -5.92
N LYS A 5 0.42 10.38 -4.81
CA LYS A 5 1.74 11.05 -4.85
C LYS A 5 2.85 10.09 -5.24
N LEU A 6 2.72 8.81 -4.88
CA LEU A 6 3.68 7.76 -5.21
C LEU A 6 3.46 7.20 -6.62
N GLU A 7 2.22 7.19 -7.11
CA GLU A 7 1.86 6.80 -8.47
C GLU A 7 2.67 7.57 -9.52
N THR A 8 2.84 8.88 -9.33
CA THR A 8 3.67 9.72 -10.23
C THR A 8 5.17 9.41 -10.20
N LYS A 9 5.61 8.51 -9.30
CA LYS A 9 7.00 8.09 -9.11
C LYS A 9 7.19 6.60 -9.34
N LYS A 10 6.18 5.89 -9.86
CA LYS A 10 6.20 4.42 -9.98
C LYS A 10 7.37 3.90 -10.81
N GLU A 11 7.80 4.61 -11.84
CA GLU A 11 8.97 4.24 -12.65
C GLU A 11 10.26 4.31 -11.83
N ILE A 12 10.45 5.39 -11.06
CA ILE A 12 11.61 5.56 -10.15
C ILE A 12 11.61 4.47 -9.08
N ILE A 13 10.42 4.11 -8.55
CA ILE A 13 10.30 3.00 -7.59
C ILE A 13 10.77 1.69 -8.23
N CYS A 14 10.34 1.38 -9.45
CA CYS A 14 10.76 0.18 -10.17
C CYS A 14 12.28 0.17 -10.46
N GLU A 15 12.87 1.31 -10.82
CA GLU A 15 14.32 1.45 -11.01
C GLU A 15 15.07 1.13 -9.72
N LEU A 16 14.71 1.77 -8.61
CA LEU A 16 15.33 1.52 -7.30
C LEU A 16 15.20 0.06 -6.86
N LYS A 17 14.01 -0.55 -7.06
CA LYS A 17 13.81 -1.97 -6.78
C LYS A 17 14.80 -2.85 -7.53
N LYS A 18 15.02 -2.56 -8.81
CA LYS A 18 15.91 -3.35 -9.66
C LYS A 18 17.39 -3.12 -9.33
N GLU A 19 17.79 -1.87 -9.14
CA GLU A 19 19.19 -1.51 -8.90
C GLU A 19 19.70 -1.99 -7.54
N MET A 20 18.81 -2.05 -6.56
CA MET A 20 19.16 -2.35 -5.16
C MET A 20 18.58 -3.67 -4.65
N ASP A 21 17.95 -4.48 -5.52
CA ASP A 21 17.27 -5.74 -5.19
C ASP A 21 16.25 -5.61 -4.04
N LEU A 22 15.37 -4.61 -4.14
CA LEU A 22 14.41 -4.26 -3.08
C LEU A 22 13.02 -4.86 -3.33
N VAL A 23 12.38 -5.22 -2.22
CA VAL A 23 10.95 -5.54 -2.16
C VAL A 23 10.17 -4.30 -1.74
N CYS A 24 8.98 -4.10 -2.32
CA CYS A 24 8.10 -3.00 -1.97
C CYS A 24 6.83 -3.54 -1.30
N LYS A 25 6.41 -2.90 -0.20
CA LYS A 25 5.27 -3.34 0.60
C LYS A 25 4.63 -2.17 1.33
N PHE A 26 3.30 -2.16 1.39
CA PHE A 26 2.51 -1.19 2.15
C PHE A 26 1.99 -1.86 3.41
N PHE A 27 2.46 -1.39 4.57
CA PHE A 27 1.97 -1.82 5.87
C PHE A 27 0.94 -0.82 6.39
N ILE A 28 -0.27 -1.29 6.68
CA ILE A 28 -1.34 -0.50 7.25
C ILE A 28 -1.78 -1.20 8.53
N VAL A 29 -1.68 -0.48 9.65
CA VAL A 29 -2.18 -0.94 10.95
C VAL A 29 -3.41 -0.14 11.29
N VAL A 30 -4.52 -0.82 11.59
CA VAL A 30 -5.76 -0.20 12.02
C VAL A 30 -6.04 -0.63 13.46
N ASN A 31 -6.02 0.34 14.36
CA ASN A 31 -6.46 0.16 15.74
C ASN A 31 -7.95 0.48 15.81
N ILE A 32 -8.76 -0.52 16.15
CA ILE A 32 -10.21 -0.41 16.25
C ILE A 32 -10.55 -0.08 17.69
N GLU A 33 -11.12 1.11 17.88
CA GLU A 33 -11.65 1.59 19.15
C GLU A 33 -13.18 1.43 19.15
N GLU A 34 -13.77 1.23 20.33
CA GLU A 34 -15.24 1.16 20.53
C GLU A 34 -15.96 0.09 19.68
N ASN A 35 -15.25 -0.94 19.21
CA ASN A 35 -15.75 -1.99 18.31
C ASN A 35 -16.30 -1.48 16.96
N ILE A 36 -15.99 -0.25 16.55
CA ILE A 36 -16.42 0.29 15.26
C ILE A 36 -15.38 -0.07 14.20
N THR A 37 -15.61 -1.20 13.52
CA THR A 37 -14.69 -1.70 12.49
C THR A 37 -14.84 -0.88 11.19
N PRO A 38 -13.77 -0.24 10.69
CA PRO A 38 -13.85 0.50 9.44
C PRO A 38 -13.91 -0.46 8.25
N ALA A 39 -14.61 -0.04 7.19
CA ALA A 39 -14.51 -0.72 5.90
C ALA A 39 -13.15 -0.42 5.25
N ILE A 40 -12.49 -1.45 4.73
CA ILE A 40 -11.30 -1.31 3.90
C ILE A 40 -11.75 -1.30 2.43
N TYR A 41 -11.42 -0.24 1.72
CA TYR A 41 -11.73 -0.09 0.30
C TYR A 41 -10.46 0.29 -0.47
N LEU A 42 -10.13 -0.51 -1.49
CA LEU A 42 -9.07 -0.24 -2.44
C LEU A 42 -9.72 -0.14 -3.82
N ASP A 43 -9.59 1.01 -4.47
CA ASP A 43 -10.11 1.16 -5.83
C ASP A 43 -9.15 0.56 -6.88
N ASN A 44 -9.62 0.46 -8.11
CA ASN A 44 -8.85 -0.13 -9.21
C ASN A 44 -7.57 0.66 -9.54
N MET A 45 -7.52 1.97 -9.27
CA MET A 45 -6.33 2.77 -9.51
C MET A 45 -5.24 2.41 -8.49
N VAL A 46 -5.62 2.28 -7.22
CA VAL A 46 -4.74 1.84 -6.14
C VAL A 46 -4.24 0.42 -6.39
N ILE A 47 -5.13 -0.50 -6.75
CA ILE A 47 -4.76 -1.89 -7.05
C ILE A 47 -3.79 -1.94 -8.23
N GLY A 48 -4.08 -1.19 -9.30
CA GLY A 48 -3.21 -1.14 -10.49
C GLY A 48 -1.84 -0.55 -10.21
N PHE A 49 -1.75 0.48 -9.36
CA PHE A 49 -0.46 1.03 -8.93
C PHE A 49 0.39 -0.02 -8.21
N VAL A 50 -0.20 -0.68 -7.21
CA VAL A 50 0.51 -1.67 -6.38
C VAL A 50 0.97 -2.86 -7.20
N ASP A 51 0.14 -3.34 -8.13
CA ASP A 51 0.52 -4.37 -9.10
C ASP A 51 1.68 -3.90 -10.00
N PHE A 52 1.61 -2.67 -10.53
CA PHE A 52 2.64 -2.13 -11.41
C PHE A 52 4.02 -2.11 -10.76
N ILE A 53 4.10 -1.68 -9.49
CA ILE A 53 5.37 -1.66 -8.75
C ILE A 53 5.71 -3.03 -8.13
N GLY A 54 4.90 -4.07 -8.34
CA GLY A 54 5.05 -5.39 -7.76
C GLY A 54 5.16 -5.33 -6.24
N ALA A 55 4.25 -4.61 -5.60
CA ALA A 55 4.15 -4.46 -4.16
C ALA A 55 2.96 -5.25 -3.59
N GLU A 56 2.96 -5.44 -2.28
CA GLU A 56 1.89 -6.10 -1.54
C GLU A 56 1.30 -5.16 -0.50
N PHE A 57 0.03 -5.38 -0.14
CA PHE A 57 -0.60 -4.80 1.04
C PHE A 57 -0.53 -5.78 2.20
N ASP A 58 -0.18 -5.26 3.36
CA ASP A 58 -0.25 -5.96 4.65
C ASP A 58 -1.10 -5.13 5.59
N LEU A 59 -2.18 -5.74 6.07
CA LEU A 59 -3.27 -5.08 6.77
C LEU A 59 -3.45 -5.77 8.13
N ASP A 60 -2.97 -5.13 9.17
CA ASP A 60 -3.17 -5.59 10.54
C ASP A 60 -4.35 -4.86 11.18
N LEU A 61 -5.27 -5.62 11.77
CA LEU A 61 -6.40 -5.11 12.53
C LEU A 61 -6.26 -5.52 14.00
N TYR A 62 -6.16 -4.53 14.88
CA TYR A 62 -6.11 -4.76 16.34
C TYR A 62 -7.35 -4.16 16.99
N ILE A 63 -8.08 -4.97 17.74
CA ILE A 63 -9.25 -4.53 18.52
C ILE A 63 -8.82 -4.39 19.97
N PHE A 64 -9.12 -3.23 20.58
CA PHE A 64 -8.79 -2.90 21.96
C PHE A 64 -10.04 -2.73 22.83
#